data_AF-A0A7C9G6N6-F1
#
_entry.id   AF-A0A7C9G6N6-F1
#
_cell.length_a   1.000
_cell.length_b   1.000
_cell.length_c   1.000
_cell.angle_alpha   90.00
_cell.angle_beta   90.00
_cell.angle_gamma   90.00
#
_symmetry.space_group_name_H-M   'P 1'
#
loop_
_entity.id
_entity.type
_entity.pdbx_description
1 polymer ?
#
loop_
_entity_poly.entity_id
_entity_poly.type
_entity_poly.pdbx_seq_one_letter_code
_entity_poly.pdbx_strand_id
1 'polypeptide(L)'
;MGSFFGGVVGPLITGFSLIFLGLQLKAQLVQRKMELTDKKSSHYEKDISALIPKLALSLETMDYKAGLRFTNLMYEKHLEAGEDKKAKQLLEDFVESFFQNFNIWASIDNNYRELAKIDYQRYRALTFYILIECELEDLYHLNLITNRFEETNEVLCTQL
;
A
#
# COMPACT_ATOMS: atom_id res chain seq x y z
N MET A 1 -55.05 39.52 11.81
CA MET A 1 -54.26 38.27 11.96
C MET A 1 -53.02 38.19 11.06
N GLY A 2 -52.95 38.92 9.94
CA GLY A 2 -51.80 38.85 9.02
C GLY A 2 -50.47 39.45 9.51
N SER A 3 -50.49 40.49 10.38
CA SER A 3 -49.22 41.11 10.84
C SER A 3 -48.45 40.26 11.86
N PHE A 4 -49.13 39.40 12.64
CA PHE A 4 -48.50 38.48 13.60
C PHE A 4 -47.78 37.32 12.89
N PHE A 5 -48.41 36.77 11.85
CA PHE A 5 -47.80 35.72 11.00
C PHE A 5 -46.63 36.27 10.16
N GLY A 6 -46.73 37.50 9.64
CA GLY A 6 -45.64 38.12 8.88
C GLY A 6 -44.48 38.63 9.75
N GLY A 7 -44.76 39.15 10.96
CA GLY A 7 -43.76 39.85 11.78
C GLY A 7 -42.96 38.96 12.74
N VAL A 8 -43.52 37.86 13.24
CA VAL A 8 -42.86 36.99 14.25
C VAL A 8 -42.66 35.57 13.72
N VAL A 9 -43.66 35.00 13.05
CA VAL A 9 -43.59 33.62 12.56
C VAL A 9 -42.65 33.49 11.35
N GLY A 10 -42.64 34.48 10.45
CA GLY A 10 -41.71 34.53 9.30
C GLY A 10 -40.24 34.40 9.70
N PRO A 11 -39.70 35.29 10.56
CA PRO A 11 -38.31 35.22 11.02
C PRO A 11 -37.95 33.91 11.75
N LEU A 12 -38.89 33.34 12.52
CA LEU A 12 -38.69 32.04 13.17
C LEU A 12 -38.53 30.92 12.15
N ILE A 13 -39.41 30.85 11.15
CA ILE A 13 -39.32 29.86 10.07
C ILE A 13 -38.02 30.06 9.29
N THR A 14 -37.67 31.30 8.92
CA THR A 14 -36.40 31.60 8.23
C THR A 14 -35.18 31.17 9.06
N GLY A 15 -35.20 31.39 10.38
CA GLY A 15 -34.17 30.93 11.30
C GLY A 15 -34.02 29.41 11.31
N PHE A 16 -35.15 28.69 11.41
CA PHE A 16 -35.15 27.22 11.31
C PHE A 16 -34.65 26.72 9.95
N SER A 17 -35.04 27.37 8.86
CA SER A 17 -34.56 27.04 7.50
C SER A 17 -33.05 27.24 7.37
N LEU A 18 -32.48 28.30 7.93
CA LEU A 18 -31.03 28.55 7.92
C LEU A 18 -30.27 27.49 8.72
N ILE A 19 -30.78 27.11 9.90
CA ILE A 19 -30.19 26.04 10.71
C ILE A 19 -30.23 24.71 9.95
N PHE A 20 -31.38 24.38 9.36
CA PHE A 20 -31.54 23.17 8.56
C PHE A 20 -30.60 23.13 7.36
N LEU A 21 -30.47 24.25 6.64
CA LEU A 21 -29.53 24.38 5.53
C LEU A 21 -28.06 24.21 5.98
N GLY A 22 -27.70 24.78 7.13
CA GLY A 22 -26.37 24.60 7.72
C GLY A 22 -26.07 23.14 8.07
N LEU A 23 -27.05 22.41 8.62
CA LEU A 23 -26.92 20.98 8.90
C LEU A 23 -26.79 20.16 7.60
N GLN A 24 -27.56 20.48 6.55
CA GLN A 24 -27.45 19.82 5.26
C GLN A 24 -26.09 20.04 4.61
N LEU A 25 -25.56 21.27 4.63
CA LEU A 25 -24.22 21.56 4.11
C LEU A 25 -23.14 20.79 4.87
N LYS A 26 -23.23 20.74 6.20
CA LYS A 26 -22.30 19.94 7.02
C LYS A 26 -22.36 18.46 6.65
N ALA A 27 -23.56 17.90 6.49
CA ALA A 27 -23.75 16.50 6.09
C ALA A 27 -23.15 16.23 4.70
N GLN A 28 -23.39 17.11 3.72
CA GLN A 28 -22.81 16.99 2.38
C GLN A 28 -21.28 17.08 2.38
N LEU A 29 -20.68 17.94 3.21
CA LEU A 29 -19.23 18.03 3.33
C LEU A 29 -18.62 16.75 3.92
N VAL A 30 -19.26 16.19 4.95
CA VAL A 30 -18.84 14.91 5.54
C VAL A 30 -18.96 13.80 4.50
N GLN A 31 -20.09 13.73 3.78
CA GLN A 31 -20.33 12.72 2.75
C GLN A 31 -19.30 12.82 1.62
N ARG A 32 -19.02 14.02 1.09
CA ARG A 32 -17.97 14.21 0.08
C ARG A 32 -16.60 13.77 0.57
N LYS A 33 -16.25 14.07 1.83
CA LYS A 33 -14.98 13.64 2.41
C LYS A 33 -14.89 12.12 2.47
N MET A 34 -15.96 11.44 2.86
CA MET A 34 -16.03 9.98 2.87
C MET A 34 -15.91 9.40 1.46
N GLU A 35 -16.65 9.94 0.47
CA GLU A 35 -16.55 9.52 -0.92
C GLU A 35 -15.15 9.69 -1.52
N LEU A 36 -14.47 10.80 -1.21
CA LEU A 36 -13.09 11.03 -1.66
C LEU A 36 -12.10 10.05 -1.01
N THR A 37 -12.30 9.76 0.27
CA THR A 37 -11.51 8.79 1.03
C THR A 37 -11.68 7.39 0.42
N ASP A 38 -12.93 6.99 0.17
CA ASP A 38 -13.27 5.68 -0.37
C ASP A 38 -12.77 5.50 -1.82
N LYS A 39 -12.84 6.54 -2.63
CA LYS A 39 -12.25 6.53 -3.99
C LYS A 39 -10.73 6.37 -3.95
N LYS A 40 -10.05 7.09 -3.04
CA LYS A 40 -8.59 6.98 -2.89
C LYS A 40 -8.18 5.61 -2.37
N SER A 41 -8.83 5.10 -1.33
CA SER A 41 -8.51 3.79 -0.76
C SER A 41 -8.75 2.68 -1.79
N SER A 42 -9.86 2.73 -2.53
CA SER A 42 -10.14 1.78 -3.61
C SER A 42 -9.13 1.86 -4.76
N HIS A 43 -8.60 3.05 -5.06
CA HIS A 43 -7.55 3.20 -6.07
C HIS A 43 -6.25 2.54 -5.62
N TYR A 44 -5.79 2.81 -4.39
CA TYR A 44 -4.58 2.19 -3.84
C TYR A 44 -4.71 0.67 -3.74
N GLU A 45 -5.86 0.18 -3.28
CA GLU A 45 -6.15 -1.25 -3.20
C GLU A 45 -6.04 -1.92 -4.58
N LYS A 46 -6.68 -1.33 -5.58
CA LYS A 46 -6.65 -1.85 -6.95
C LYS A 46 -5.23 -1.88 -7.52
N ASP A 47 -4.46 -0.82 -7.31
CA ASP A 47 -3.08 -0.74 -7.81
C ASP A 47 -2.19 -1.78 -7.13
N ILE A 48 -2.31 -1.94 -5.81
CA ILE A 48 -1.58 -2.97 -5.05
C ILE A 48 -1.93 -4.36 -5.56
N SER A 49 -3.23 -4.69 -5.66
CA SER A 49 -3.69 -6.00 -6.11
C SER A 49 -3.30 -6.32 -7.56
N ALA A 50 -3.10 -5.32 -8.41
CA ALA A 50 -2.63 -5.51 -9.78
C ALA A 50 -1.11 -5.74 -9.89
N LEU A 51 -0.34 -5.25 -8.91
CA LEU A 51 1.12 -5.30 -8.91
C LEU A 51 1.69 -6.49 -8.13
N ILE A 52 0.99 -6.94 -7.08
CA ILE A 52 1.43 -8.07 -6.24
C ILE A 52 1.73 -9.34 -7.05
N PRO A 53 0.86 -9.82 -7.97
CA PRO A 53 1.14 -11.05 -8.71
C PRO A 53 2.42 -10.96 -9.56
N LYS A 54 2.76 -9.77 -10.06
CA LYS A 54 3.99 -9.54 -10.81
C LYS A 54 5.20 -9.62 -9.90
N LEU A 55 5.10 -9.04 -8.70
CA LEU A 55 6.15 -9.09 -7.70
C LEU A 55 6.38 -10.52 -7.19
N ALA A 56 5.31 -11.27 -6.92
CA ALA A 56 5.36 -12.67 -6.48
C ALA A 56 6.15 -13.54 -7.46
N LEU A 57 5.83 -13.44 -8.76
CA LEU A 57 6.55 -14.16 -9.82
C LEU A 57 8.04 -13.77 -9.89
N SER A 58 8.37 -12.50 -9.66
CA SER A 58 9.76 -12.04 -9.58
C SER A 58 10.49 -12.58 -8.35
N LEU A 59 9.80 -12.75 -7.21
CA LEU A 59 10.37 -13.28 -5.98
C LEU A 59 10.61 -14.79 -6.05
N GLU A 60 9.70 -15.55 -6.66
CA GLU A 60 9.83 -17.00 -6.86
C GLU A 60 11.05 -17.34 -7.74
N THR A 61 11.36 -16.46 -8.70
CA THR A 61 12.40 -16.68 -9.70
C THR A 61 13.77 -16.10 -9.34
N MET A 62 13.87 -15.21 -8.33
CA MET A 62 15.12 -14.50 -8.03
C MET A 62 15.59 -14.65 -6.58
N ASP A 63 16.60 -15.50 -6.38
CA ASP A 63 17.65 -15.15 -5.42
C ASP A 63 18.61 -14.16 -6.10
N TYR A 64 18.50 -12.87 -5.76
CA TYR A 64 19.29 -11.79 -6.33
C TYR A 64 20.80 -12.08 -6.32
N LYS A 65 21.32 -12.70 -5.25
CA LYS A 65 22.75 -13.03 -5.15
C LYS A 65 23.12 -14.15 -6.11
N ALA A 66 22.25 -15.14 -6.28
CA ALA A 66 22.45 -16.22 -7.24
C ALA A 66 22.35 -15.70 -8.68
N GLY A 67 21.36 -14.86 -8.97
CA GLY A 67 21.16 -14.22 -10.28
C GLY A 67 22.34 -13.35 -10.69
N LEU A 68 22.82 -12.47 -9.80
CA LEU A 68 24.00 -11.63 -10.07
C LEU A 68 25.26 -12.48 -10.32
N ARG A 69 25.48 -13.54 -9.53
CA ARG A 69 26.60 -14.47 -9.73
C ARG A 69 26.53 -15.20 -11.06
N PHE A 70 25.34 -15.67 -11.43
CA PHE A 70 25.11 -16.33 -12.71
C PHE A 70 25.33 -15.39 -13.89
N THR A 71 24.79 -14.17 -13.82
CA THR A 71 25.00 -13.14 -14.84
C THR A 71 26.47 -12.79 -14.98
N ASN A 72 27.22 -12.63 -13.87
CA ASN A 72 28.66 -12.36 -13.93
C ASN A 72 29.45 -13.51 -14.55
N LEU A 73 29.13 -14.77 -14.21
CA LEU A 73 29.76 -15.94 -14.80
C LEU A 73 29.51 -16.02 -16.32
N MET A 74 28.28 -15.75 -16.75
CA MET A 74 27.92 -15.76 -18.18
C MET A 74 28.57 -14.59 -18.92
N TYR A 75 28.68 -13.42 -18.27
CA TYR A 75 29.39 -12.26 -18.80
C TYR A 75 30.86 -12.58 -19.09
N GLU A 76 31.58 -13.14 -18.10
CA GLU A 76 32.97 -13.56 -18.26
C GLU A 76 33.13 -14.59 -19.40
N LYS A 77 32.23 -15.58 -19.48
CA LYS A 77 32.23 -16.56 -20.59
C LYS A 77 32.03 -15.92 -21.96
N HIS A 78 31.17 -14.92 -22.09
CA HIS A 78 30.97 -14.22 -23.36
C HIS A 78 32.18 -13.35 -23.73
N LEU A 79 32.86 -12.76 -22.75
CA LEU A 79 34.13 -12.05 -22.98
C LEU A 79 35.24 -13.00 -23.43
N GLU A 80 35.39 -14.15 -22.78
CA GLU A 80 36.36 -15.20 -23.17
C GLU A 80 36.09 -15.73 -24.58
N ALA A 81 34.82 -15.79 -25.00
CA ALA A 81 34.40 -16.16 -26.34
C ALA A 81 34.54 -15.04 -27.39
N GLY A 82 34.95 -13.83 -27.00
CA GLY A 82 35.06 -12.66 -27.90
C GLY A 82 33.71 -12.08 -28.32
N GLU A 83 32.64 -12.37 -27.59
CA GLU A 83 31.26 -11.95 -27.87
C GLU A 83 30.86 -10.69 -27.08
N ASP A 84 31.68 -9.64 -27.11
CA ASP A 84 31.51 -8.42 -26.29
C ASP A 84 30.12 -7.78 -26.37
N LYS A 85 29.47 -7.82 -27.54
CA LYS A 85 28.12 -7.28 -27.73
C LYS A 85 27.07 -8.05 -26.92
N LYS A 86 27.15 -9.38 -26.91
CA LYS A 86 26.22 -10.23 -26.14
C LYS A 86 26.46 -10.08 -24.64
N ALA A 87 27.72 -9.96 -24.24
CA ALA A 87 28.10 -9.72 -22.84
C ALA A 87 27.48 -8.41 -22.31
N LYS A 88 27.56 -7.32 -23.10
CA LYS A 88 26.92 -6.04 -22.73
C LYS A 88 25.40 -6.16 -22.67
N GLN A 89 24.78 -6.79 -23.66
CA GLN A 89 23.33 -6.93 -23.71
C GLN A 89 22.78 -7.74 -22.53
N LEU A 90 23.47 -8.81 -22.12
CA LEU A 90 23.13 -9.60 -20.93
C LEU A 90 23.10 -8.73 -19.65
N LEU A 91 24.05 -7.80 -19.52
CA LEU A 91 24.15 -6.89 -18.38
C LEU A 91 23.03 -5.83 -18.41
N GLU A 92 22.75 -5.28 -19.58
CA GLU A 92 21.65 -4.32 -19.79
C GLU A 92 20.30 -4.98 -19.44
N ASP A 93 20.03 -6.18 -19.94
CA ASP A 93 18.81 -6.94 -19.67
C ASP A 93 18.64 -7.24 -18.17
N PHE A 94 19.73 -7.63 -17.49
CA PHE A 94 19.71 -7.89 -16.05
C PHE A 94 19.40 -6.62 -15.24
N VAL A 95 20.05 -5.50 -15.58
CA VAL A 95 19.84 -4.21 -14.91
C VAL A 95 18.41 -3.70 -15.15
N GLU A 96 17.92 -3.81 -16.39
CA GLU A 96 16.56 -3.38 -16.74
C GLU A 96 15.52 -4.19 -15.97
N SER A 97 15.63 -5.52 -15.96
CA SER A 97 14.74 -6.40 -15.21
C SER A 97 14.74 -6.06 -13.71
N PHE A 98 15.91 -5.80 -13.13
CA PHE A 98 16.03 -5.38 -11.74
C PHE A 98 15.31 -4.05 -11.47
N PHE A 99 15.52 -3.04 -12.32
CA PHE A 99 14.85 -1.74 -12.17
C PHE A 99 13.33 -1.87 -12.28
N GLN A 100 12.82 -2.71 -13.18
CA GLN A 100 11.39 -2.97 -13.30
C GLN A 100 10.83 -3.57 -11.99
N ASN A 101 11.49 -4.58 -11.44
CA ASN A 101 11.07 -5.21 -10.17
C ASN A 101 11.14 -4.23 -8.98
N PHE A 102 12.21 -3.41 -8.92
CA PHE A 102 12.34 -2.38 -7.90
C PHE A 102 11.22 -1.33 -7.99
N ASN A 103 10.87 -0.89 -9.19
CA ASN A 103 9.78 0.07 -9.40
C ASN A 103 8.42 -0.51 -8.99
N ILE A 104 8.17 -1.79 -9.27
CA ILE A 104 6.97 -2.49 -8.81
C ILE A 104 6.91 -2.50 -7.28
N TRP A 105 8.02 -2.89 -6.63
CA TRP A 105 8.12 -2.92 -5.17
C TRP A 105 7.90 -1.53 -4.55
N ALA A 106 8.56 -0.50 -5.07
CA ALA A 106 8.44 0.88 -4.58
C ALA A 106 7.02 1.43 -4.74
N SER A 107 6.34 1.08 -5.84
CA SER A 107 4.95 1.45 -6.07
C SER A 107 4.01 0.78 -5.07
N ILE A 108 4.20 -0.52 -4.82
CA ILE A 108 3.44 -1.26 -3.79
C ILE A 108 3.69 -0.64 -2.42
N ASP A 109 4.95 -0.42 -2.00
CA ASP A 109 5.27 0.17 -0.69
C ASP A 109 4.65 1.55 -0.52
N ASN A 110 4.73 2.41 -1.53
CA ASN A 110 4.12 3.74 -1.47
C ASN A 110 2.59 3.68 -1.34
N ASN A 111 1.92 2.91 -2.20
CA ASN A 111 0.46 2.78 -2.17
C ASN A 111 -0.02 2.14 -0.86
N TYR A 112 0.74 1.18 -0.34
CA TYR A 112 0.45 0.49 0.90
C TYR A 112 0.57 1.42 2.11
N ARG A 113 1.61 2.25 2.17
CA ARG A 113 1.77 3.30 3.21
C ARG A 113 0.66 4.35 3.14
N GLU A 114 0.27 4.77 1.95
CA GLU A 114 -0.83 5.74 1.80
C GLU A 114 -2.19 5.12 2.20
N LEU A 115 -2.42 3.85 1.88
CA LEU A 115 -3.62 3.14 2.32
C LEU A 115 -3.68 3.03 3.85
N ALA A 116 -2.56 2.71 4.51
CA ALA A 116 -2.48 2.62 5.98
C ALA A 116 -2.91 3.93 6.69
N LYS A 117 -2.63 5.09 6.08
CA LYS A 117 -2.98 6.40 6.63
C LYS A 117 -4.48 6.73 6.50
N ILE A 118 -5.17 6.11 5.55
CA ILE A 118 -6.51 6.53 5.11
C ILE A 118 -7.58 5.49 5.48
N ASP A 119 -7.28 4.19 5.35
CA ASP A 119 -8.19 3.09 5.63
C ASP A 119 -7.43 1.87 6.18
N TYR A 120 -7.40 1.76 7.52
CA TYR A 120 -6.69 0.70 8.22
C TYR A 120 -7.29 -0.69 8.00
N GLN A 121 -8.61 -0.80 7.77
CA GLN A 121 -9.24 -2.10 7.58
C GLN A 121 -8.86 -2.71 6.23
N ARG A 122 -8.91 -1.91 5.16
CA ARG A 122 -8.45 -2.33 3.83
C ARG A 122 -6.95 -2.61 3.81
N TYR A 123 -6.16 -1.77 4.49
CA TYR A 123 -4.73 -2.03 4.70
C TYR A 123 -4.48 -3.42 5.29
N ARG A 124 -5.19 -3.79 6.37
CA ARG A 124 -5.03 -5.08 7.03
C ARG A 124 -5.42 -6.25 6.11
N ALA A 125 -6.48 -6.11 5.33
CA ALA A 125 -6.89 -7.12 4.35
C ALA A 125 -5.81 -7.33 3.28
N LEU A 126 -5.24 -6.24 2.75
CA LEU A 126 -4.13 -6.30 1.80
C LEU A 126 -2.85 -6.85 2.40
N THR A 127 -2.57 -6.66 3.70
CA THR A 127 -1.45 -7.32 4.37
C THR A 127 -1.51 -8.83 4.18
N PHE A 128 -2.67 -9.43 4.46
CA PHE A 128 -2.84 -10.87 4.33
C PHE A 128 -2.72 -11.33 2.89
N TYR A 129 -3.26 -10.56 1.95
CA TYR A 129 -3.13 -10.84 0.52
C TYR A 129 -1.67 -10.85 0.07
N ILE A 130 -0.88 -9.83 0.45
CA ILE A 130 0.56 -9.76 0.15
C ILE A 130 1.31 -10.96 0.73
N LEU A 131 1.04 -11.32 1.98
CA LEU A 131 1.72 -12.42 2.66
C LEU A 131 1.48 -13.76 1.96
N ILE A 132 0.24 -14.02 1.54
CA ILE A 132 -0.13 -15.28 0.85
C ILE A 132 0.46 -15.31 -0.55
N GLU A 133 0.22 -14.27 -1.36
CA GLU A 133 0.63 -14.26 -2.77
C GLU A 133 2.15 -14.24 -2.95
N CYS A 134 2.89 -13.63 -2.02
CA CYS A 134 4.35 -13.64 -2.05
C CYS A 134 4.97 -14.80 -1.24
N GLU A 135 4.16 -15.74 -0.73
CA GLU A 135 4.61 -16.87 0.10
C GLU A 135 5.48 -16.46 1.31
N LEU A 136 5.16 -15.30 1.91
CA LEU A 136 5.89 -14.72 3.05
C LEU A 136 5.31 -15.14 4.41
N GLU A 137 4.48 -16.19 4.43
CA GLU A 137 3.76 -16.68 5.61
C GLU A 137 4.73 -17.05 6.74
N ASP A 138 5.87 -17.65 6.39
CA ASP A 138 6.93 -18.01 7.33
C ASP A 138 7.57 -16.78 8.00
N LEU A 139 7.70 -15.66 7.29
CA LEU A 139 8.20 -14.40 7.86
C LEU A 139 7.18 -13.80 8.85
N TYR A 140 5.88 -13.95 8.56
CA TYR A 140 4.84 -13.54 9.49
C TYR A 140 4.85 -14.38 10.77
N HIS A 141 5.04 -15.70 10.66
CA HIS A 141 5.21 -16.58 11.80
C HIS A 141 6.47 -16.25 12.62
N LEU A 142 7.59 -15.95 11.96
CA LEU A 142 8.81 -15.50 12.63
C LEU A 142 8.58 -14.21 13.41
N ASN A 143 7.94 -13.20 12.81
CA ASN A 143 7.62 -11.93 13.48
C ASN A 143 6.72 -12.14 14.72
N LEU A 144 5.69 -13.00 14.60
CA LEU A 144 4.85 -13.38 15.74
C LEU A 144 5.63 -14.07 16.87
N ILE A 145 6.60 -14.91 16.53
CA ILE A 145 7.48 -15.55 17.52
C ILE A 145 8.38 -14.49 18.16
N THR A 146 9.01 -13.61 17.39
CA THR A 146 9.92 -12.56 17.88
C THR A 146 9.21 -11.59 18.85
N ASN A 147 8.02 -11.11 18.50
CA ASN A 147 7.26 -10.20 19.36
C ASN A 147 6.81 -10.86 20.68
N ARG A 148 6.50 -12.17 20.67
CA ARG A 148 6.23 -12.91 21.91
C ARG A 148 7.48 -13.01 22.79
N PHE A 149 8.66 -13.19 22.20
CA PHE A 149 9.92 -13.24 22.95
C PHE A 149 10.27 -11.87 23.59
N GLU A 150 9.97 -10.75 22.92
CA GLU A 150 10.16 -9.41 23.47
C GLU A 150 9.23 -9.13 24.66
N GLU A 151 7.94 -9.46 24.56
CA GLU A 151 6.99 -9.36 25.69
C GLU A 151 7.42 -10.24 26.88
N THR A 152 7.99 -11.42 26.61
CA THR A 152 8.43 -12.33 27.68
C THR A 152 9.68 -11.79 28.40
N ASN A 153 10.58 -11.12 27.68
CA ASN A 153 11.78 -10.51 28.26
C ASN A 153 11.48 -9.24 29.07
N GLU A 154 10.50 -8.41 28.67
CA GLU A 154 10.06 -7.27 29.48
C GLU A 154 9.45 -7.69 30.83
N VAL A 155 8.68 -8.78 30.85
CA VAL A 155 8.09 -9.33 32.08
C VAL A 155 9.15 -9.93 33.02
N LEU A 156 10.18 -10.58 32.47
CA LEU A 156 11.29 -11.13 33.25
C LEU A 156 12.21 -10.04 33.82
N CYS A 157 12.41 -8.94 33.11
CA CYS A 157 13.21 -7.80 33.58
C CYS A 157 12.49 -6.90 34.60
N THR A 158 11.17 -7.00 34.72
CA THR A 158 10.39 -6.27 35.76
C THR A 158 10.16 -7.08 37.04
N GLN A 159 10.54 -8.36 37.04
CA GLN A 159 10.42 -9.26 38.19
C GLN A 159 11.77 -9.59 38.87
N LEU A 160 12.87 -8.99 38.41
CA LEU A 160 14.20 -9.03 39.04
C LEU A 160 14.55 -7.65 39.62
#